data_AF-A0A2S6ICN8-F1
#
_entry.id   AF-A0A2S6ICN8-F1
#
_cell.length_a   1.000
_cell.length_b   1.000
_cell.length_c   1.000
_cell.angle_alpha   90.00
_cell.angle_beta   90.00
_cell.angle_gamma   90.00
#
_symmetry.space_group_name_H-M   'P 1'
#
loop_
_entity.id
_entity.type
_entity.pdbx_description
1 polymer ?
#
loop_
_entity_poly.entity_id
_entity_poly.type
_entity_poly.pdbx_seq_one_letter_code
_entity_poly.pdbx_strand_id
1 'polypeptide(L)'
;MRTTPPHIQTAADAAQPTQRRGTTRTGSSRHGAAFSLRPSATWPARAQHASTATFRYGLAEARSWDWLHPKLTHRAGWADHVHTLPIIEGTLIRLQAEHLPGERESNPKPVWLWMSTTDLSAEQVDQC
;
A
#
# COMPACT_ATOMS: atom_id res chain seq x y z
N MET A 1 -25.08 26.16 8.40
CA MET A 1 -24.47 25.27 7.39
C MET A 1 -24.03 23.99 8.09
N ARG A 2 -24.69 22.86 7.86
CA ARG A 2 -24.28 21.54 8.39
C ARG A 2 -23.35 20.90 7.37
N THR A 3 -22.07 20.76 7.72
CA THR A 3 -21.12 19.89 7.03
C THR A 3 -21.49 18.45 7.37
N THR A 4 -21.95 17.69 6.37
CA THR A 4 -22.08 16.24 6.46
C THR A 4 -20.68 15.65 6.65
N PRO A 5 -20.42 14.82 7.68
CA PRO A 5 -19.13 14.14 7.79
C PRO A 5 -18.94 13.18 6.60
N PRO A 6 -17.70 12.92 6.16
CA PRO A 6 -17.46 11.89 5.15
C PRO A 6 -17.99 10.56 5.68
N HIS A 7 -18.85 9.92 4.89
CA HIS A 7 -19.34 8.59 5.19
C HIS A 7 -18.17 7.63 4.92
N ILE A 8 -17.44 7.25 5.97
CA ILE A 8 -16.45 6.17 5.87
C ILE A 8 -17.26 4.91 5.58
N GLN A 9 -17.28 4.48 4.32
CA GLN A 9 -17.89 3.21 3.95
C GLN A 9 -16.87 2.12 4.29
N THR A 10 -16.78 1.76 5.57
CA THR A 10 -16.16 0.50 5.97
C THR A 10 -17.02 -0.62 5.42
N ALA A 11 -16.64 -1.18 4.27
CA ALA A 11 -17.05 -2.54 3.95
C ALA A 11 -16.28 -3.44 4.94
N ALA A 12 -16.88 -3.67 6.11
CA ALA A 12 -16.39 -4.65 7.06
C ALA A 12 -16.64 -6.03 6.45
N ASP A 13 -15.71 -6.50 5.62
CA ASP A 13 -15.61 -7.91 5.36
C ASP A 13 -15.02 -8.57 6.61
N ALA A 14 -15.63 -9.67 7.04
CA ALA A 14 -15.47 -10.22 8.38
C ALA A 14 -13.99 -10.43 8.77
N ALA A 15 -13.61 -9.95 9.96
CA ALA A 15 -12.31 -10.24 10.57
C ALA A 15 -12.13 -11.75 10.74
N GLN A 16 -11.44 -12.38 9.79
CA GLN A 16 -11.12 -13.82 9.81
C GLN A 16 -9.72 -14.02 10.40
N PRO A 17 -9.50 -15.04 11.26
CA PRO A 17 -8.36 -15.11 12.17
C PRO A 17 -6.99 -14.99 11.49
N THR A 18 -6.06 -14.37 12.21
CA THR A 18 -4.62 -14.22 11.90
C THR A 18 -3.96 -15.59 11.72
N GLN A 19 -4.09 -16.16 10.52
CA GLN A 19 -3.40 -17.38 10.14
C GLN A 19 -1.96 -17.05 9.73
N ARG A 20 -1.03 -17.23 10.67
CA ARG A 20 0.39 -17.43 10.37
C ARG A 20 0.57 -18.71 9.55
N ARG A 21 0.97 -18.59 8.28
CA ARG A 21 2.05 -19.37 7.58
C ARG A 21 1.87 -19.43 6.07
N GLY A 22 3.02 -19.38 5.37
CA GLY A 22 3.13 -19.82 3.99
C GLY A 22 4.50 -19.56 3.37
N THR A 23 5.59 -20.06 3.96
CA THR A 23 6.91 -20.05 3.32
C THR A 23 6.94 -21.06 2.18
N THR A 24 6.58 -20.66 0.96
CA THR A 24 6.97 -21.41 -0.25
C THR A 24 8.44 -21.13 -0.53
N ARG A 25 9.29 -21.95 0.08
CA ARG A 25 10.74 -21.99 -0.14
C ARG A 25 11.03 -22.72 -1.45
N THR A 26 11.15 -21.96 -2.53
CA THR A 26 11.86 -22.39 -3.76
C THR A 26 12.99 -21.41 -4.01
N GLY A 27 14.22 -21.81 -3.63
CA GLY A 27 15.46 -21.09 -3.93
C GLY A 27 15.46 -19.62 -3.48
N SER A 28 15.60 -19.39 -2.17
CA SER A 28 15.40 -18.09 -1.53
C SER A 28 16.29 -16.99 -2.11
N SER A 29 15.78 -16.27 -3.11
CA SER A 29 16.18 -14.87 -3.28
C SER A 29 15.99 -14.21 -1.92
N ARG A 30 17.01 -13.52 -1.45
CA ARG A 30 16.99 -12.78 -0.18
C ARG A 30 15.73 -11.92 0.00
N HIS A 31 15.08 -11.54 -1.12
CA HIS A 31 13.91 -10.68 -1.16
C HIS A 31 12.58 -11.36 -1.53
N GLY A 32 12.51 -12.70 -1.58
CA GLY A 32 11.31 -13.42 -2.00
C GLY A 32 10.85 -13.08 -3.44
N ALA A 33 9.56 -13.27 -3.70
CA ALA A 33 8.95 -12.98 -4.99
C ALA A 33 8.71 -11.48 -5.18
N ALA A 34 8.97 -10.97 -6.38
CA ALA A 34 8.75 -9.56 -6.69
C ALA A 34 7.24 -9.23 -6.75
N PHE A 35 6.86 -8.09 -6.17
CA PHE A 35 5.53 -7.52 -6.31
C PHE A 35 5.47 -6.58 -7.52
N SER A 36 4.50 -6.76 -8.41
CA SER A 36 4.31 -5.89 -9.58
C SER A 36 3.49 -4.65 -9.22
N LEU A 37 4.03 -3.44 -9.45
CA LEU A 37 3.28 -2.18 -9.27
C LEU A 37 2.35 -1.85 -10.45
N ARG A 38 2.39 -2.65 -11.53
CA ARG A 38 1.43 -2.50 -12.63
C ARG A 38 0.12 -3.15 -12.24
N PRO A 39 -1.05 -2.63 -12.70
CA PRO A 39 -2.32 -3.31 -12.52
C PRO A 39 -2.18 -4.76 -12.93
N SER A 40 -2.41 -5.66 -11.98
CA SER A 40 -2.27 -7.09 -12.20
C SER A 40 -3.48 -7.80 -11.61
N ALA A 41 -4.10 -8.68 -12.41
CA ALA A 41 -5.11 -9.59 -11.89
C ALA A 41 -4.57 -10.54 -10.80
N THR A 42 -3.24 -10.56 -10.60
CA THR A 42 -2.55 -11.42 -9.64
C THR A 42 -2.12 -10.72 -8.36
N TRP A 43 -2.54 -9.47 -8.10
CA TRP A 43 -2.31 -8.89 -6.77
C TRP A 43 -2.96 -9.77 -5.70
N PRO A 44 -2.29 -10.01 -4.56
CA PRO A 44 -2.86 -10.81 -3.49
C PRO A 44 -4.21 -10.23 -3.05
N ALA A 45 -5.19 -11.11 -2.88
CA ALA A 45 -6.55 -10.75 -2.48
C ALA A 45 -6.64 -10.09 -1.09
N ARG A 46 -5.61 -10.26 -0.25
CA ARG A 46 -5.56 -9.82 1.15
C ARG A 46 -4.90 -8.44 1.27
N ALA A 47 -5.53 -7.43 0.67
CA ALA A 47 -5.17 -6.05 0.88
C ALA A 47 -6.10 -5.43 1.93
N GLN A 48 -5.59 -4.59 2.83
CA GLN A 48 -6.46 -3.64 3.52
C GLN A 48 -6.93 -2.60 2.52
N HIS A 49 -8.14 -2.10 2.69
CA HIS A 49 -8.74 -1.14 1.77
C HIS A 49 -9.45 -0.04 2.56
N ALA A 50 -9.18 1.20 2.19
CA ALA A 50 -9.90 2.37 2.66
C ALA A 50 -10.34 3.23 1.47
N SER A 51 -11.49 3.87 1.62
CA SER A 51 -12.01 4.80 0.64
C SER A 51 -12.55 6.05 1.32
N THR A 52 -12.14 7.20 0.82
CA THR A 52 -12.48 8.50 1.39
C THR A 52 -12.88 9.46 0.27
N ALA A 53 -14.10 10.00 0.38
CA ALA A 53 -14.57 11.02 -0.54
C ALA A 53 -13.91 12.36 -0.21
N THR A 54 -13.23 12.94 -1.18
CA THR A 54 -12.56 14.25 -1.04
C THR A 54 -13.16 15.26 -2.02
N PHE A 55 -13.29 16.50 -1.59
CA PHE A 55 -13.76 17.57 -2.48
C PHE A 55 -12.77 17.86 -3.61
N ARG A 56 -11.47 17.71 -3.34
CA ARG A 56 -10.39 18.13 -4.24
C ARG A 56 -9.98 17.05 -5.25
N TYR A 57 -10.17 15.77 -4.92
CA TYR A 57 -9.68 14.65 -5.72
C TYR A 57 -10.77 13.62 -6.08
N GLY A 58 -12.01 13.86 -5.65
CA GLY A 58 -13.09 12.87 -5.72
C GLY A 58 -12.87 11.74 -4.73
N LEU A 59 -13.37 10.54 -5.06
CA LEU A 59 -13.09 9.34 -4.28
C LEU A 59 -11.60 8.99 -4.34
N ALA A 60 -10.97 8.89 -3.17
CA ALA A 60 -9.63 8.37 -3.02
C ALA A 60 -9.71 6.95 -2.44
N GLU A 61 -9.12 5.98 -3.13
CA GLU A 61 -9.00 4.59 -2.70
C GLU A 61 -7.55 4.27 -2.35
N ALA A 62 -7.33 3.78 -1.13
CA ALA A 62 -6.04 3.32 -0.65
C ALA A 62 -6.07 1.80 -0.41
N ARG A 63 -5.17 1.06 -1.06
CA ARG A 63 -4.99 -0.40 -0.86
C ARG A 63 -3.60 -0.70 -0.37
N SER A 64 -3.46 -1.56 0.64
CA SER A 64 -2.16 -1.90 1.21
C SER A 64 -1.85 -3.39 1.19
N TRP A 65 -0.58 -3.75 1.04
CA TRP A 65 -0.08 -5.13 1.12
C TRP A 65 1.10 -5.20 2.08
N ASP A 66 0.96 -6.02 3.11
CA ASP A 66 1.94 -6.19 4.20
C ASP A 66 3.04 -7.20 3.85
N TRP A 67 4.09 -7.21 4.69
CA TRP A 67 5.21 -8.16 4.66
C TRP A 67 6.02 -8.13 3.35
N LEU A 68 5.94 -7.02 2.63
CA LEU A 68 6.83 -6.73 1.51
C LEU A 68 8.12 -6.11 2.04
N HIS A 69 9.11 -5.92 1.18
CA HIS A 69 10.30 -5.15 1.52
C HIS A 69 11.00 -4.66 0.25
N PRO A 70 11.42 -3.39 0.19
CA PRO A 70 12.12 -2.86 -0.98
C PRO A 70 13.49 -3.51 -1.12
N LYS A 71 13.93 -3.67 -2.36
CA LYS A 71 15.33 -3.99 -2.65
C LYS A 71 16.14 -2.70 -2.56
N LEU A 72 16.75 -2.47 -1.40
CA LEU A 72 17.63 -1.33 -1.18
C LEU A 72 18.88 -1.41 -2.05
N THR A 73 19.43 -0.25 -2.39
CA THR A 73 20.72 -0.09 -3.09
C THR A 73 21.57 0.94 -2.34
N HIS A 74 22.90 0.87 -2.49
CA HIS A 74 23.84 1.81 -1.85
C HIS A 74 23.76 3.20 -2.51
N ARG A 75 22.69 3.93 -2.22
CA ARG A 75 22.41 5.28 -2.70
C ARG A 75 21.65 6.09 -1.64
N ALA A 76 21.61 7.41 -1.80
CA ALA A 76 20.96 8.32 -0.86
C ALA A 76 21.41 8.03 0.58
N GLY A 77 20.49 7.85 1.54
CA GLY A 77 20.80 7.53 2.93
C GLY A 77 21.57 6.21 3.16
N TRP A 78 21.76 5.39 2.13
CA TRP A 78 22.53 4.14 2.19
C TRP A 78 23.86 4.19 1.43
N ALA A 79 24.27 5.35 0.90
CA ALA A 79 25.46 5.48 0.05
C ALA A 79 26.74 4.99 0.74
N ASP A 80 26.96 5.42 1.99
CA ASP A 80 28.18 5.10 2.75
C ASP A 80 28.01 3.88 3.68
N HIS A 81 26.93 3.11 3.52
CA HIS A 81 26.70 1.93 4.34
C HIS A 81 27.70 0.83 3.96
N VAL A 82 28.58 0.45 4.89
CA VAL A 82 29.72 -0.45 4.62
C VAL A 82 29.31 -1.93 4.53
N HIS A 83 28.22 -2.30 5.20
CA HIS A 83 27.79 -3.70 5.32
C HIS A 83 26.68 -4.06 4.34
N THR A 84 26.24 -5.32 4.38
CA THR A 84 25.09 -5.78 3.62
C THR A 84 23.85 -4.96 4.01
N LEU A 85 23.23 -4.29 3.03
CA LEU A 85 22.00 -3.49 3.25
C LEU A 85 20.91 -4.33 3.91
N PRO A 86 20.21 -3.84 4.95
CA PRO A 86 19.21 -4.61 5.66
C PRO A 86 17.99 -4.96 4.78
N ILE A 87 17.23 -5.96 5.22
CA ILE A 87 15.86 -6.17 4.75
C ILE A 87 14.96 -5.43 5.73
N ILE A 88 14.17 -4.49 5.22
CA ILE A 88 13.22 -3.73 6.02
C ILE A 88 11.83 -4.15 5.56
N GLU A 89 11.18 -4.99 6.37
CA GLU A 89 9.80 -5.37 6.17
C GLU A 89 8.88 -4.16 6.33
N GLY A 90 7.76 -4.18 5.64
CA GLY A 90 6.79 -3.11 5.70
C GLY A 90 5.63 -3.31 4.75
N THR A 91 4.96 -2.21 4.48
CA THR A 91 3.69 -2.19 3.75
C THR A 91 3.81 -1.32 2.52
N LEU A 92 3.40 -1.87 1.38
CA LEU A 92 3.24 -1.13 0.13
C LEU A 92 1.80 -0.63 0.03
N ILE A 93 1.61 0.65 -0.24
CA ILE A 93 0.29 1.28 -0.34
C ILE A 93 0.12 1.86 -1.74
N ARG A 94 -1.01 1.55 -2.38
CA ARG A 94 -1.46 2.16 -3.62
C ARG A 94 -2.57 3.15 -3.31
N LEU A 95 -2.37 4.42 -3.66
CA LEU A 95 -3.37 5.46 -3.60
C LEU A 95 -3.86 5.81 -5.01
N GLN A 96 -5.16 5.71 -5.23
CA GLN A 96 -5.82 6.06 -6.49
C GLN A 96 -6.92 7.08 -6.21
N ALA A 97 -6.82 8.25 -6.84
CA ALA A 97 -7.87 9.25 -6.83
C ALA A 97 -8.71 9.18 -8.12
N GLU A 98 -9.94 9.69 -8.08
CA GLU A 98 -10.77 9.85 -9.27
C GLU A 98 -10.24 10.95 -10.20
N HIS A 99 -9.72 12.06 -9.68
CA HIS A 99 -9.18 13.15 -10.49
C HIS A 99 -8.10 13.95 -9.75
N LEU A 100 -7.28 14.67 -10.52
CA LEU A 100 -6.34 15.67 -10.00
C LEU A 100 -6.86 17.10 -10.23
N PRO A 101 -6.58 18.03 -9.30
CA PRO A 101 -7.01 19.41 -9.43
C PRO A 101 -6.39 20.07 -10.65
N GLY A 102 -7.22 20.64 -11.53
CA GLY A 102 -6.76 21.36 -12.72
C GLY A 102 -6.35 20.45 -13.89
N GLU A 103 -6.42 19.13 -13.73
CA GLU A 103 -6.26 18.20 -14.83
C GLU A 103 -7.61 17.83 -15.43
N ARG A 104 -7.64 17.65 -16.75
CA ARG A 104 -8.84 17.19 -17.47
C ARG A 104 -8.98 15.66 -17.47
N GLU A 105 -7.92 14.95 -17.09
CA GLU A 105 -7.89 13.50 -17.08
C GLU A 105 -8.66 12.94 -15.88
N SER A 106 -9.71 12.18 -16.18
CA SER A 106 -10.40 11.34 -15.20
C SER A 106 -9.59 10.05 -15.03
N ASN A 107 -9.33 9.65 -13.78
CA ASN A 107 -8.51 8.51 -13.36
C ASN A 107 -6.99 8.71 -13.58
N PRO A 108 -6.34 9.59 -12.79
CA PRO A 108 -4.89 9.81 -12.82
C PRO A 108 -4.09 8.53 -12.52
N LYS A 109 -2.78 8.54 -12.82
CA LYS A 109 -1.90 7.42 -12.42
C LYS A 109 -1.86 7.28 -10.88
N PRO A 110 -1.87 6.05 -10.35
CA PRO A 110 -1.82 5.85 -8.91
C PRO A 110 -0.47 6.29 -8.34
N VAL A 111 -0.50 6.78 -7.11
CA VAL A 111 0.68 7.01 -6.28
C VAL A 111 0.97 5.73 -5.50
N TRP A 112 2.26 5.38 -5.40
CA TRP A 112 2.73 4.27 -4.60
C TRP A 112 3.55 4.78 -3.44
N LEU A 113 3.16 4.40 -2.24
CA LEU A 113 3.81 4.75 -0.99
C LEU A 113 4.40 3.49 -0.34
N TRP A 114 5.44 3.68 0.46
CA TRP A 114 6.07 2.63 1.24
C TRP A 114 6.15 3.07 2.70
N MET A 115 5.76 2.19 3.62
CA MET A 115 5.91 2.40 5.06
C MET A 115 6.66 1.21 5.68
N SER A 116 7.53 1.48 6.65
CA SER A 116 8.30 0.44 7.38
C SER A 116 7.51 -0.24 8.51
N THR A 117 6.25 0.11 8.69
CA THR A 117 5.32 -0.52 9.63
C THR A 117 4.53 -1.60 8.89
N THR A 118 4.36 -2.75 9.52
CA THR A 118 3.50 -3.85 9.05
C THR A 118 2.18 -3.87 9.81
N ASP A 119 1.21 -4.65 9.31
CA ASP A 119 -0.08 -4.89 9.95
C ASP A 119 -0.91 -3.61 10.16
N LEU A 120 -0.86 -2.69 9.20
CA LEU A 120 -1.68 -1.47 9.23
C LEU A 120 -3.16 -1.82 9.13
N SER A 121 -3.99 -1.19 9.96
CA SER A 121 -5.46 -1.24 9.80
C SER A 121 -5.92 -0.40 8.61
N ALA A 122 -7.15 -0.60 8.14
CA ALA A 122 -7.75 0.25 7.11
C ALA A 122 -7.77 1.75 7.50
N GLU A 123 -8.01 2.06 8.78
CA GLU A 123 -7.94 3.44 9.29
C GLU A 123 -6.51 4.00 9.21
N GLN A 124 -5.51 3.21 9.58
CA GLN A 124 -4.11 3.65 9.47
C GLN A 124 -3.70 3.84 8.00
N VAL A 125 -4.21 3.00 7.08
CA VAL A 125 -3.99 3.14 5.63
C VAL A 125 -4.60 4.43 5.08
N ASP A 126 -5.77 4.85 5.59
CA ASP A 126 -6.42 6.12 5.21
C ASP A 126 -5.62 7.36 5.65
N GLN A 127 -4.86 7.25 6.74
CA GLN A 127 -4.09 8.35 7.33
C GLN A 127 -2.62 8.45 6.85
N CYS A 128 -2.22 7.59 5.90
CA CYS A 128 -0.86 7.54 5.34
C CYS A 128 -0.56 8.65 4.33
#